data_AF-A0A7J8C7E6-F1
#
_entry.id   AF-A0A7J8C7E6-F1
#
_cell.length_a   1.000
_cell.length_b   1.000
_cell.length_c   1.000
_cell.angle_alpha   90.00
_cell.angle_beta   90.00
_cell.angle_gamma   90.00
#
_symmetry.space_group_name_H-M   'P 1'
#
loop_
_entity.id
_entity.type
_entity.pdbx_description
1 polymer ?
#
loop_
_entity_poly.entity_id
_entity_poly.type
_entity_poly.pdbx_seq_one_letter_code
_entity_poly.pdbx_strand_id
1 'polypeptide(L)' 'MRCQSRLARTLPEDQKPECRPYWEKDDPAMPLPFDLTDVVSELRALLLEVKP' A
#
# COMPACT_ATOMS: atom_id res chain seq x y z
N MET A 1 4.31 0.23 -8.26
CA MET A 1 4.63 1.41 -7.42
C MET A 1 5.46 2.41 -8.22
N ARG A 2 4.96 3.65 -8.41
CA ARG A 2 5.62 4.68 -9.25
C ARG A 2 7.02 5.05 -8.74
N CYS A 3 7.21 5.08 -7.43
CA CYS A 3 8.50 5.37 -6.78
C CYS A 3 9.60 4.35 -7.09
N GLN A 4 9.25 3.13 -7.51
CA GLN A 4 10.21 2.06 -7.81
C GLN A 4 10.33 1.79 -9.33
N SER A 5 9.78 2.66 -10.17
CA SER A 5 9.91 2.53 -11.63
C SER A 5 11.38 2.56 -12.07
N ARG A 6 11.69 1.95 -13.23
CA ARG A 6 13.07 1.92 -13.74
C ARG A 6 13.67 3.33 -13.83
N LEU A 7 12.90 4.28 -14.34
CA LEU A 7 13.31 5.70 -14.45
C LEU A 7 13.52 6.34 -13.07
N ALA A 8 12.64 6.07 -12.10
CA ALA A 8 12.81 6.59 -10.75
C ALA A 8 14.12 6.12 -10.09
N ARG A 9 14.55 4.89 -10.38
CA ARG A 9 15.78 4.30 -9.81
C ARG A 9 17.07 4.86 -10.43
N THR A 10 16.99 5.51 -11.61
CA THR A 10 18.15 6.13 -12.27
C THR A 10 18.37 7.59 -11.86
N LEU A 11 17.46 8.17 -11.07
CA LEU A 11 17.61 9.54 -10.59
C LEU A 11 18.78 9.66 -9.59
N PRO A 12 19.43 10.83 -9.53
CA PRO A 12 20.39 11.16 -8.47
C PRO A 12 19.80 10.95 -7.07
N GLU A 13 20.64 10.65 -6.08
CA GLU A 13 20.20 10.32 -4.70
C GLU A 13 19.33 11.41 -4.08
N ASP A 14 19.67 12.69 -4.31
CA ASP A 14 18.92 13.87 -3.83
C ASP A 14 17.55 14.06 -4.51
N GLN A 15 17.29 13.29 -5.58
CA GLN A 15 16.08 13.36 -6.38
C GLN A 15 15.29 12.05 -6.39
N LYS A 16 15.78 11.00 -5.72
CA LYS A 16 15.09 9.71 -5.69
C LYS A 16 13.75 9.87 -4.97
N PRO A 17 12.65 9.42 -5.60
CA PRO A 17 11.34 9.50 -4.96
C PRO A 17 11.29 8.56 -3.76
N GLU A 18 11.01 9.11 -2.60
CA GLU A 18 10.75 8.34 -1.40
C GLU A 18 9.30 7.82 -1.41
N CYS A 19 9.13 6.52 -1.20
CA CYS A 19 7.80 5.94 -1.02
C CYS A 19 7.38 6.16 0.45
N ARG A 20 6.92 7.37 0.76
CA ARG A 20 6.55 7.77 2.13
C ARG A 20 5.13 8.36 2.18
N PRO A 21 4.28 7.94 3.15
CA PRO A 21 4.55 6.91 4.15
C PRO A 21 4.58 5.50 3.55
N TYR A 22 5.38 4.61 4.14
CA TYR A 22 5.41 3.17 3.90
C TYR A 22 5.78 2.49 5.21
N TRP A 23 5.16 1.34 5.47
CA TRP A 23 5.44 0.53 6.65
C TRP A 23 5.30 -0.95 6.29
N GLU A 24 6.05 -1.77 7.01
CA GLU A 24 6.01 -3.22 6.85
C GLU A 24 4.76 -3.80 7.51
N LYS A 25 4.38 -5.01 7.09
CA LYS A 25 3.19 -5.71 7.63
C LYS A 25 3.24 -5.86 9.16
N ASP A 26 4.45 -6.02 9.70
CA ASP A 26 4.67 -6.31 11.11
C ASP A 26 5.04 -5.05 11.93
N ASP A 27 4.85 -3.85 11.39
CA ASP A 27 5.12 -2.60 12.12
C ASP A 27 4.09 -2.39 13.24
N PRO A 28 4.49 -2.47 14.53
CA PRO A 28 3.56 -2.38 15.65
C PRO A 28 3.05 -0.96 15.89
N ALA A 29 3.66 0.07 15.30
CA ALA A 29 3.19 1.44 15.40
C ALA A 29 2.01 1.71 14.45
N MET A 30 1.76 0.80 13.49
CA MET A 30 0.78 1.00 12.44
C MET A 30 -0.45 0.09 12.66
N PRO A 31 -1.65 0.65 12.84
CA PRO A 31 -2.85 -0.12 13.19
C PRO A 31 -3.48 -0.87 12.00
N LEU A 32 -3.07 -0.55 10.77
CA LEU A 32 -3.56 -1.15 9.53
C LEU A 32 -2.37 -1.52 8.64
N PRO A 33 -2.49 -2.57 7.81
CA PRO A 33 -1.45 -2.92 6.85
C PRO A 33 -1.35 -1.86 5.74
N PHE A 34 -0.16 -1.73 5.15
CA PHE A 34 0.04 -0.85 3.99
C PHE A 34 -0.71 -1.38 2.76
N ASP A 35 -0.70 -2.70 2.56
CA ASP A 35 -1.51 -3.37 1.53
C ASP A 35 -2.91 -3.67 2.08
N LEU A 36 -3.93 -3.10 1.45
CA LEU A 36 -5.33 -3.23 1.84
C LEU A 36 -6.10 -4.28 1.01
N THR A 37 -5.41 -5.08 0.18
CA THR A 37 -6.05 -6.04 -0.73
C THR A 37 -7.02 -6.98 -0.01
N ASP A 38 -6.61 -7.55 1.12
CA ASP A 38 -7.44 -8.47 1.90
C ASP A 38 -8.64 -7.76 2.54
N VAL A 39 -8.40 -6.60 3.16
CA VAL A 39 -9.44 -5.77 3.81
C VAL A 39 -10.52 -5.37 2.79
N VAL A 40 -10.12 -4.90 1.61
CA VAL A 40 -11.05 -4.52 0.55
C VAL A 40 -11.82 -5.72 0.03
N SER A 41 -11.17 -6.88 -0.08
CA SER A 41 -11.82 -8.13 -0.54
C SER A 41 -12.89 -8.60 0.43
N GLU A 42 -12.61 -8.57 1.73
CA GLU A 42 -13.56 -8.92 2.79
C GLU A 42 -14.77 -7.96 2.81
N LEU A 43 -14.52 -6.65 2.78
CA LEU A 43 -15.60 -5.66 2.75
C LEU A 43 -16.52 -5.83 1.53
N ARG A 44 -15.95 -6.16 0.36
CA ARG A 44 -16.74 -6.45 -0.84
C ARG A 44 -17.59 -7.70 -0.68
N ALA A 45 -17.07 -8.76 -0.07
CA ALA A 45 -17.83 -9.98 0.18
C ALA A 45 -19.04 -9.70 1.08
N LEU A 46 -18.82 -8.99 2.19
CA LEU A 46 -19.90 -8.61 3.12
C LEU A 46 -20.99 -7.79 2.44
N LEU A 47 -20.62 -6.80 1.62
CA LEU A 47 -21.59 -5.99 0.88
C LEU A 47 -22.42 -6.80 -0.13
N LEU A 48 -21.88 -7.90 -0.65
CA LEU A 48 -22.60 -8.78 -1.58
C LEU A 48 -23.50 -9.79 -0.86
N GLU A 49 -23.16 -10.17 0.37
CA GLU A 49 -24.01 -11.01 1.23
C GLU A 49 -25.18 -10.24 1.83
N VAL A 50 -25.00 -8.94 2.13
CA VAL A 50 -26.07 -8.01 2.50
C VAL A 50 -26.84 -7.57 1.24
N LYS A 51 -27.41 -8.53 0.52
CA LYS A 51 -28.41 -8.24 -0.51
C LYS A 51 -29.77 -8.07 0.20
N PRO A 52 -30.53 -6.98 -0.06
CA PRO A 52 -31.87 -6.80 0.49
C PRO A 52 -32.87 -7.84 -0.04
#